data_AF-A0A9P0CU12-F1
#
_entry.id   AF-A0A9P0CU12-F1
#
_cell.length_a   1.000
_cell.length_b   1.000
_cell.length_c   1.000
_cell.angle_alpha   90.00
_cell.angle_beta   90.00
_cell.angle_gamma   90.00
#
_symmetry.space_group_name_H-M   'P 1'
#
loop_
_entity.id
_entity.type
_entity.pdbx_description
1 polymer ?
#
loop_
_entity_poly.entity_id
_entity_poly.type
_entity_poly.pdbx_seq_one_letter_code
_entity_poly.pdbx_strand_id
1 'polypeptide(L)'
;MVDYNFDPLLKITNSTELKKFLHECIDDLIEKRKINFDNYNSGPIEWTKGDFETAKKNVQLFFKNSTIENNFDVRLEYLEEHIQEIIKCCLEIRKNDVFQYLARTYVLKNGNNLVENIDWRLKWVLGSSDLAILKEAYLQIDLNGVQNKDEKIQKTSISFEANLEQVDQIIKELKAVKKELSNK
;
A
#
# COMPACT_ATOMS: atom_id res chain seq x y z
N MET A 1 -11.64 13.05 -20.07
CA MET A 1 -11.34 13.84 -18.85
C MET A 1 -12.24 13.28 -17.76
N VAL A 2 -11.70 12.87 -16.62
CA VAL A 2 -12.54 12.40 -15.51
C VAL A 2 -12.91 13.64 -14.71
N ASP A 3 -14.18 14.04 -14.75
CA ASP A 3 -14.67 15.18 -13.97
C ASP A 3 -14.91 14.73 -12.53
N TYR A 4 -14.11 15.28 -11.61
CA TYR A 4 -14.27 15.07 -10.19
C TYR A 4 -15.31 16.07 -9.67
N ASN A 5 -16.34 15.58 -8.98
CA ASN A 5 -17.26 16.45 -8.25
C ASN A 5 -16.79 16.56 -6.78
N PHE A 6 -16.14 17.68 -6.45
CA PHE A 6 -15.76 18.01 -5.08
C PHE A 6 -16.74 18.97 -4.38
N ASP A 7 -17.91 19.26 -4.96
CA ASP A 7 -18.94 20.13 -4.36
C ASP A 7 -19.31 19.70 -2.93
N PRO A 8 -19.40 18.39 -2.60
CA PRO A 8 -19.65 17.96 -1.23
C PRO A 8 -18.54 18.35 -0.24
N LEU A 9 -17.28 18.48 -0.68
CA LEU A 9 -16.15 18.86 0.17
C LEU A 9 -16.22 20.34 0.57
N LEU A 10 -16.82 21.19 -0.28
CA LEU A 10 -17.03 22.62 0.01
C LEU A 10 -17.97 22.84 1.21
N LYS A 11 -18.81 21.85 1.54
CA LYS A 11 -19.68 21.89 2.73
C LYS A 11 -18.88 21.70 4.04
N ILE A 12 -17.62 21.26 3.98
CA ILE A 12 -16.76 21.10 5.15
C ILE A 12 -16.04 22.41 5.41
N THR A 13 -16.58 23.23 6.32
CA THR A 13 -15.99 24.51 6.72
C THR A 13 -14.82 24.38 7.70
N ASN A 14 -14.66 23.22 8.36
CA ASN A 14 -13.58 22.97 9.30
C ASN A 14 -12.42 22.21 8.66
N SER A 15 -11.26 22.87 8.53
CA SER A 15 -10.03 22.29 7.97
C SER A 15 -9.57 21.01 8.67
N THR A 16 -9.86 20.84 9.97
CA THR A 16 -9.50 19.64 10.73
C THR A 16 -10.38 18.45 10.35
N GLU A 17 -11.68 18.67 10.21
CA GLU A 17 -12.61 17.63 9.76
C GLU A 17 -12.34 17.24 8.31
N LEU A 18 -11.96 18.20 7.45
CA LEU A 18 -11.55 17.90 6.07
C LEU A 18 -10.31 17.00 6.05
N LYS A 19 -9.26 17.33 6.82
CA LYS A 19 -8.05 16.49 6.93
C LYS A 19 -8.39 15.08 7.41
N LYS A 20 -9.22 14.97 8.45
CA LYS A 20 -9.67 13.68 9.00
C LYS A 20 -10.43 12.87 7.95
N PHE A 21 -11.39 13.48 7.27
CA PHE A 21 -12.17 12.84 6.22
C PHE A 21 -11.30 12.33 5.07
N LEU A 22 -10.33 13.15 4.60
CA LEU A 22 -9.39 12.73 3.57
C LEU A 22 -8.58 11.51 4.01
N HIS A 23 -8.02 11.52 5.23
CA HIS A 23 -7.27 10.38 5.75
C HIS A 23 -8.14 9.12 5.90
N GLU A 24 -9.38 9.25 6.38
CA GLU A 24 -10.31 8.13 6.49
C GLU A 24 -10.74 7.59 5.11
N CYS A 25 -10.89 8.44 4.09
CA CYS A 25 -11.13 7.99 2.72
C CYS A 25 -9.99 7.14 2.18
N ILE A 26 -8.74 7.51 2.51
CA ILE A 26 -7.56 6.73 2.11
C ILE A 26 -7.44 5.46 2.93
N ASP A 27 -7.74 5.48 4.23
CA ASP A 27 -7.76 4.26 5.05
C ASP A 27 -8.80 3.25 4.56
N ASP A 28 -9.95 3.73 4.06
CA ASP A 28 -10.96 2.91 3.41
C ASP A 28 -10.47 2.39 2.05
N LEU A 29 -9.78 3.23 1.27
CA LEU A 29 -9.21 2.87 -0.02
C LEU A 29 -8.20 1.72 0.07
N ILE A 30 -7.32 1.78 1.07
CA ILE A 30 -6.25 0.80 1.30
C ILE A 30 -6.72 -0.36 2.20
N GLU A 31 -8.02 -0.45 2.47
CA GLU A 31 -8.67 -1.52 3.25
C GLU A 31 -8.15 -1.64 4.70
N LYS A 32 -7.59 -0.57 5.28
CA LYS A 32 -7.19 -0.52 6.69
C LYS A 32 -8.39 -0.33 7.62
N ARG A 33 -9.32 0.55 7.24
CA ARG A 33 -10.52 0.87 8.05
C ARG A 33 -11.64 1.37 7.17
N LYS A 34 -12.85 0.86 7.37
CA LYS A 34 -14.04 1.36 6.66
C LYS A 34 -14.51 2.68 7.27
N ILE A 35 -14.70 3.68 6.42
CA ILE A 35 -15.33 4.95 6.81
C ILE A 35 -16.85 4.75 6.90
N ASN A 36 -17.48 5.30 7.94
CA ASN A 36 -18.93 5.23 8.14
C ASN A 36 -19.56 6.62 8.09
N PHE A 37 -20.66 6.76 7.36
CA PHE A 37 -21.48 7.96 7.29
C PHE A 37 -21.98 8.42 8.67
N ASP A 38 -22.29 7.48 9.57
CA ASP A 38 -22.82 7.81 10.91
C ASP A 38 -21.87 8.71 11.73
N ASN A 39 -20.56 8.62 11.47
CA ASN A 39 -19.55 9.45 12.12
C ASN A 39 -19.62 10.93 11.69
N TYR A 40 -20.25 11.21 10.55
CA TYR A 40 -20.37 12.54 9.96
C TYR A 40 -21.80 13.08 10.02
N ASN A 41 -22.79 12.21 10.25
CA ASN A 41 -24.21 12.55 10.34
C ASN A 41 -24.59 13.34 11.61
N SER A 42 -23.71 13.39 12.62
CA SER A 42 -23.97 14.07 13.91
C SER A 42 -23.30 15.44 14.04
N GLY A 43 -22.59 15.90 13.01
CA GLY A 43 -21.81 17.13 13.02
C GLY A 43 -22.54 18.34 12.41
N PRO A 44 -21.88 19.51 12.31
CA PRO A 44 -22.43 20.73 11.68
C PRO A 44 -22.53 20.65 10.15
N ILE A 45 -22.24 19.49 9.56
CA ILE A 45 -22.16 19.26 8.11
C ILE A 45 -23.46 18.57 7.69
N GLU A 46 -24.31 19.28 6.95
CA GLU A 46 -25.53 18.70 6.37
C GLU A 46 -25.19 17.89 5.11
N TRP A 47 -24.61 16.70 5.32
CA TRP A 47 -24.41 15.73 4.25
C TRP A 47 -25.59 14.78 4.13
N THR A 48 -26.08 14.62 2.90
CA THR A 48 -26.86 13.44 2.57
C THR A 48 -25.94 12.22 2.43
N LYS A 49 -26.48 11.00 2.57
CA LYS A 49 -25.72 9.78 2.30
C LYS A 49 -25.16 9.77 0.86
N GLY A 50 -25.88 10.37 -0.09
CA GLY A 50 -25.41 10.51 -1.47
C GLY A 50 -24.22 11.45 -1.62
N ASP A 51 -24.22 12.58 -0.90
CA ASP A 51 -23.10 13.52 -0.87
C ASP A 51 -21.84 12.86 -0.32
N PHE A 52 -21.98 12.12 0.79
CA PHE A 52 -20.87 11.41 1.43
C PHE A 52 -20.22 10.37 0.50
N GLU A 53 -21.03 9.51 -0.12
CA GLU A 53 -20.51 8.48 -1.04
C GLU A 53 -19.87 9.11 -2.29
N THR A 54 -20.43 10.21 -2.79
CA THR A 54 -19.87 10.95 -3.92
C THR A 54 -18.52 11.57 -3.55
N ALA A 55 -18.46 12.26 -2.40
CA ALA A 55 -17.23 12.85 -1.87
C ALA A 55 -16.13 11.79 -1.71
N LYS A 56 -16.46 10.70 -1.01
CA LYS A 56 -15.58 9.57 -0.77
C LYS A 56 -15.03 9.01 -2.08
N LYS A 57 -15.90 8.69 -3.03
CA LYS A 57 -15.51 8.10 -4.32
C LYS A 57 -14.60 9.04 -5.12
N ASN A 58 -14.91 10.33 -5.15
CA ASN A 58 -14.11 11.32 -5.89
C ASN A 58 -12.75 11.55 -5.25
N VAL A 59 -12.68 11.64 -3.93
CA VAL A 59 -11.39 11.70 -3.20
C VAL A 59 -10.56 10.46 -3.49
N GLN A 60 -11.12 9.26 -3.37
CA GLN A 60 -10.41 8.02 -3.63
C GLN A 60 -9.91 7.93 -5.08
N LEU A 61 -10.73 8.31 -6.06
CA LEU A 61 -10.36 8.32 -7.47
C LEU A 61 -9.29 9.36 -7.79
N PHE A 62 -9.37 10.53 -7.16
CA PHE A 62 -8.38 11.59 -7.30
C PHE A 62 -7.02 11.16 -6.76
N PHE A 63 -6.96 10.61 -5.54
CA PHE A 63 -5.71 10.12 -4.97
C PHE A 63 -5.11 8.99 -5.80
N LYS A 64 -5.93 8.06 -6.31
CA LYS A 64 -5.47 7.01 -7.23
C LYS A 64 -4.81 7.60 -8.48
N ASN A 65 -5.51 8.45 -9.20
CA ASN A 65 -5.00 8.98 -10.47
C ASN A 65 -3.83 9.93 -10.25
N SER A 66 -3.84 10.73 -9.19
CA SER A 66 -2.73 11.64 -8.85
C SER A 66 -1.46 10.88 -8.45
N THR A 67 -1.60 9.71 -7.83
CA THR A 67 -0.46 8.83 -7.54
C THR A 67 0.14 8.23 -8.82
N ILE A 68 -0.69 7.91 -9.81
CA ILE A 68 -0.25 7.30 -11.09
C ILE A 68 0.36 8.35 -12.03
N GLU A 69 -0.35 9.45 -12.26
CA GLU A 69 0.00 10.46 -13.27
C GLU A 69 1.00 11.50 -12.75
N ASN A 70 1.20 11.57 -11.42
CA ASN A 70 2.04 12.57 -10.76
C ASN A 70 1.69 14.03 -11.14
N ASN A 71 0.45 14.29 -11.60
CA ASN A 71 -0.04 15.60 -12.01
C ASN A 71 -1.17 16.06 -11.08
N PHE A 72 -0.93 17.17 -10.38
CA PHE A 72 -1.76 17.63 -9.26
C PHE A 72 -2.60 18.87 -9.62
N ASP A 73 -2.00 19.86 -10.28
CA ASP A 73 -2.51 21.24 -10.29
C ASP A 73 -3.79 21.42 -11.11
N VAL A 74 -3.90 20.77 -12.28
CA VAL A 74 -4.98 21.01 -13.25
C VAL A 74 -6.38 20.59 -12.74
N ARG A 75 -6.44 19.78 -11.68
CA ARG A 75 -7.69 19.14 -11.23
C ARG A 75 -8.37 19.82 -10.05
N LEU A 76 -7.71 20.80 -9.44
CA LEU A 76 -8.19 21.46 -8.23
C LEU A 76 -8.42 22.97 -8.41
N GLU A 77 -8.19 23.53 -9.60
CA GLU A 77 -8.25 24.98 -9.89
C GLU A 77 -9.58 25.65 -9.49
N TYR A 78 -10.67 24.89 -9.42
CA TYR A 78 -12.00 25.39 -9.05
C TYR A 78 -12.27 25.43 -7.54
N LEU A 79 -11.38 24.86 -6.72
CA LEU A 79 -11.50 24.86 -5.26
C LEU A 79 -10.78 26.06 -4.64
N GLU A 80 -11.18 26.46 -3.44
CA GLU A 80 -10.46 27.49 -2.69
C GLU A 80 -9.02 27.05 -2.37
N GLU A 81 -8.06 27.99 -2.46
CA GLU A 81 -6.61 27.74 -2.28
C GLU A 81 -6.31 26.96 -0.99
N HIS A 82 -6.97 27.32 0.11
CA HIS A 82 -6.79 26.66 1.40
C HIS A 82 -7.21 25.17 1.39
N ILE A 83 -8.23 24.79 0.60
CA ILE A 83 -8.69 23.41 0.44
C ILE A 83 -7.68 22.64 -0.44
N GLN A 84 -7.18 23.28 -1.50
CA GLN A 84 -6.17 22.70 -2.38
C GLN A 84 -4.91 22.33 -1.59
N GLU A 85 -4.43 23.24 -0.74
CA GLU A 85 -3.26 23.00 0.12
C GLU A 85 -3.46 21.82 1.08
N ILE A 86 -4.64 21.69 1.68
CA ILE A 86 -4.97 20.58 2.59
C ILE A 86 -4.94 19.25 1.83
N ILE A 87 -5.55 19.20 0.64
CA ILE A 87 -5.55 18.01 -0.21
C ILE A 87 -4.11 17.66 -0.63
N LYS A 88 -3.30 18.67 -1.01
CA LYS A 88 -1.89 18.49 -1.38
C LYS A 88 -1.07 17.87 -0.25
N CYS A 89 -1.15 18.46 0.94
CA CYS A 89 -0.46 17.95 2.12
C CYS A 89 -0.88 16.50 2.44
N CYS A 90 -2.18 16.21 2.37
CA CYS A 90 -2.67 14.85 2.62
C CYS A 90 -2.15 13.85 1.58
N LEU A 91 -2.13 14.24 0.30
CA LEU A 91 -1.58 13.43 -0.78
C LEU A 91 -0.10 13.18 -0.57
N GLU A 92 0.71 14.20 -0.29
CA GLU A 92 2.15 14.03 -0.07
C GLU A 92 2.46 13.01 1.04
N ILE A 93 1.70 13.05 2.14
CA ILE A 93 1.84 12.10 3.25
C ILE A 93 1.40 10.68 2.84
N ARG A 94 0.28 10.55 2.12
CA ARG A 94 -0.37 9.26 1.86
C ARG A 94 -0.05 8.65 0.49
N LYS A 95 0.70 9.35 -0.37
CA LYS A 95 1.02 8.92 -1.74
C LYS A 95 1.67 7.54 -1.77
N ASN A 96 2.64 7.30 -0.89
CA ASN A 96 3.30 6.00 -0.83
C ASN A 96 2.32 4.88 -0.42
N ASP A 97 1.44 5.11 0.56
CA ASP A 97 0.42 4.11 0.94
C ASP A 97 -0.47 3.74 -0.24
N VAL A 98 -0.96 4.74 -0.97
CA VAL A 98 -1.82 4.55 -2.14
C VAL A 98 -1.06 3.83 -3.25
N PHE A 99 0.20 4.22 -3.49
CA PHE A 99 1.07 3.57 -4.48
C PHE A 99 1.29 2.10 -4.16
N GLN A 100 1.67 1.77 -2.92
CA GLN A 100 1.89 0.39 -2.48
C GLN A 100 0.61 -0.44 -2.63
N TYR A 101 -0.55 0.10 -2.26
CA TYR A 101 -1.83 -0.57 -2.46
C TYR A 101 -2.11 -0.82 -3.95
N LEU A 102 -1.95 0.18 -4.81
CA LEU A 102 -2.19 0.05 -6.25
C LEU A 102 -1.23 -0.95 -6.91
N ALA A 103 0.06 -0.88 -6.57
CA ALA A 103 1.07 -1.81 -7.05
C ALA A 103 0.73 -3.25 -6.64
N ARG A 104 0.39 -3.46 -5.36
CA ARG A 104 -0.07 -4.75 -4.84
C ARG A 104 -1.29 -5.28 -5.60
N THR A 105 -2.32 -4.45 -5.78
CA THR A 105 -3.51 -4.83 -6.54
C THR A 105 -3.17 -5.19 -7.99
N TYR A 106 -2.28 -4.43 -8.64
CA TYR A 106 -1.87 -4.69 -10.02
C TYR A 106 -1.12 -6.01 -10.17
N VAL A 107 -0.13 -6.27 -9.31
CA VAL A 107 0.65 -7.52 -9.30
C VAL A 107 -0.27 -8.73 -9.13
N LEU A 108 -1.19 -8.67 -8.16
CA LEU A 108 -2.12 -9.75 -7.86
C LEU A 108 -3.20 -9.96 -8.95
N LYS A 109 -3.68 -8.88 -9.56
CA LYS A 109 -4.63 -8.98 -10.70
C LYS A 109 -4.00 -9.63 -11.93
N ASN A 110 -2.71 -9.43 -12.13
CA ASN A 110 -1.96 -10.07 -13.22
C ASN A 110 -1.56 -11.53 -12.91
N GLY A 111 -2.06 -12.11 -11.82
CA GLY A 111 -1.81 -13.50 -11.45
C GLY A 111 -0.41 -13.76 -10.88
N ASN A 112 0.34 -12.71 -10.50
CA ASN A 112 1.66 -12.86 -9.91
C ASN A 112 1.56 -12.95 -8.38
N ASN A 113 2.46 -13.72 -7.78
CA ASN A 113 2.64 -13.76 -6.33
C ASN A 113 3.47 -12.56 -5.87
N LEU A 114 3.12 -11.99 -4.72
CA LEU A 114 3.86 -10.88 -4.12
C LEU A 114 4.42 -11.29 -2.77
N VAL A 115 5.75 -11.23 -2.63
CA VAL A 115 6.42 -11.36 -1.33
C VAL A 115 6.29 -10.02 -0.60
N GLU A 116 5.71 -10.04 0.59
CA GLU A 116 5.45 -8.85 1.42
C GLU A 116 6.44 -8.73 2.59
N ASN A 117 6.92 -9.86 3.10
CA ASN A 117 7.86 -9.91 4.21
C ASN A 117 8.86 -11.08 4.05
N ILE A 118 10.07 -10.88 4.56
CA ILE A 118 11.13 -11.89 4.58
C ILE A 118 11.57 -12.06 6.03
N ASP A 119 11.23 -13.18 6.63
CA ASP A 119 11.70 -13.56 7.96
C ASP A 119 12.85 -14.56 7.83
N TRP A 120 13.76 -14.57 8.80
CA TRP A 120 14.90 -15.47 8.79
C TRP A 120 15.29 -15.93 10.20
N ARG A 121 15.92 -17.10 10.26
CA ARG A 121 16.47 -17.66 11.50
C ARG A 121 17.74 -18.43 11.23
N LEU A 122 18.79 -18.13 11.99
CA LEU A 122 20.03 -18.90 11.98
C LEU A 122 19.86 -20.20 12.79
N LYS A 123 20.14 -21.34 12.18
CA LYS A 123 20.17 -22.66 12.80
C LYS A 123 21.60 -23.18 12.83
N TRP A 124 21.98 -23.75 13.96
CA TRP A 124 23.25 -24.46 14.12
C TRP A 124 22.96 -25.95 14.18
N VAL A 125 23.44 -26.69 13.19
CA VAL A 125 23.34 -28.16 13.20
C VAL A 125 24.61 -28.69 13.85
N LEU A 126 24.44 -29.43 14.95
CA LEU A 126 25.54 -30.08 15.68
C LEU A 126 25.49 -31.57 15.38
N GLY A 127 26.50 -32.09 14.68
CA GLY A 127 26.68 -33.54 14.53
C GLY A 127 26.99 -34.20 15.87
N SER A 128 26.33 -35.32 16.18
CA SER A 128 26.46 -36.04 17.45
C SER A 128 27.47 -37.20 17.42
N SER A 129 28.29 -37.32 16.37
CA SER A 129 29.26 -38.41 16.22
C SER A 129 30.64 -38.00 16.73
N ASP A 130 31.24 -38.85 17.58
CA ASP A 130 32.53 -38.66 18.26
C ASP A 130 33.74 -38.41 17.33
N LEU A 131 33.57 -38.55 16.01
CA LEU A 131 34.64 -38.43 15.02
C LEU A 131 34.67 -37.10 14.26
N ALA A 132 33.59 -36.30 14.29
CA ALA A 132 33.57 -34.97 13.67
C ALA A 132 32.42 -34.14 14.22
N ILE A 133 32.73 -33.13 15.04
CA ILE A 133 31.78 -32.07 15.36
C ILE A 133 31.66 -31.17 14.12
N LEU A 134 30.87 -31.58 13.14
CA LEU A 134 30.44 -30.71 12.05
C LEU A 134 29.48 -29.67 12.65
N LYS A 135 29.94 -28.41 12.67
CA LYS A 135 29.12 -27.24 13.01
C LYS A 135 28.79 -26.54 11.70
N GLU A 136 27.66 -26.89 11.11
CA GLU A 136 27.18 -26.20 9.92
C GLU A 136 26.08 -25.21 10.32
N ALA A 137 26.28 -23.96 9.91
CA ALA A 137 25.29 -22.91 10.08
C ALA A 137 24.39 -22.87 8.84
N TYR A 138 23.09 -22.97 9.07
CA TYR A 138 22.06 -22.86 8.04
C TYR A 138 21.15 -21.68 8.35
N LEU A 139 20.74 -20.96 7.31
CA LEU A 139 19.74 -19.93 7.42
C LEU A 139 18.39 -20.51 6.97
N GLN A 140 17.43 -20.60 7.87
CA GLN A 140 16.04 -20.77 7.48
C GLN A 140 15.51 -19.40 7.04
N ILE A 141 14.93 -19.35 5.84
CA ILE A 141 14.32 -18.15 5.25
C ILE A 141 12.85 -18.45 5.00
N ASP A 142 11.97 -17.57 5.48
CA ASP A 142 10.54 -17.64 5.30
C ASP A 142 10.09 -16.42 4.47
N LEU A 143 9.70 -16.66 3.22
CA LEU A 143 9.14 -15.65 2.32
C LEU A 143 7.63 -15.60 2.50
N ASN A 144 7.16 -14.59 3.23
CA ASN A 144 5.75 -14.38 3.52
C ASN A 144 5.15 -13.43 2.50
N GLY A 145 4.04 -13.82 1.88
CA GLY A 145 3.45 -13.06 0.80
C GLY A 145 1.97 -13.33 0.61
N VAL A 146 1.49 -12.89 -0.54
CA VAL A 146 0.12 -13.05 -0.98
C VAL A 146 0.06 -13.51 -2.44
N GLN A 147 -0.98 -14.27 -2.75
CA GLN A 147 -1.29 -14.73 -4.10
C GLN A 147 -2.77 -14.55 -4.38
N ASN A 148 -3.12 -14.36 -5.65
CA ASN A 148 -4.50 -14.36 -6.10
C ASN A 148 -4.88 -15.76 -6.54
N LYS A 149 -5.75 -16.42 -5.78
CA LYS A 149 -6.25 -17.77 -6.09
C LYS A 149 -7.77 -17.74 -6.06
N ASP A 150 -8.40 -18.12 -7.17
CA ASP A 150 -9.86 -18.12 -7.35
C ASP A 150 -10.50 -16.78 -6.99
N GLU A 151 -9.94 -15.68 -7.49
CA GLU A 151 -10.38 -14.29 -7.24
C GLU A 151 -10.31 -13.85 -5.78
N LYS A 152 -9.65 -14.62 -4.91
CA LYS A 152 -9.42 -14.29 -3.51
C LYS A 152 -7.93 -14.13 -3.22
N ILE A 153 -7.60 -13.07 -2.49
CA ILE A 153 -6.24 -12.86 -1.97
C ILE A 153 -6.03 -13.85 -0.82
N GLN A 154 -5.07 -14.75 -0.99
CA GLN A 154 -4.67 -15.72 0.02
C GLN A 154 -3.23 -15.45 0.47
N LYS A 155 -2.98 -15.57 1.77
CA LYS A 155 -1.61 -15.55 2.29
C LYS A 155 -0.87 -16.80 1.83
N THR A 156 0.39 -16.63 1.47
CA THR A 156 1.30 -17.71 1.09
C THR A 156 2.60 -17.56 1.85
N SER A 157 3.27 -18.67 2.13
CA SER A 157 4.57 -18.68 2.76
C SER A 157 5.44 -19.73 2.10
N ILE A 158 6.65 -19.36 1.71
CA ILE A 158 7.65 -20.27 1.15
C ILE A 158 8.82 -20.30 2.13
N SER A 159 9.04 -21.46 2.74
CA SER A 159 10.11 -21.69 3.70
C SER A 159 11.17 -22.60 3.10
N PHE A 160 12.43 -22.21 3.20
CA PHE A 160 13.55 -23.05 2.79
C PHE A 160 14.79 -22.79 3.65
N GLU A 161 15.72 -23.74 3.63
CA GLU A 161 17.01 -23.62 4.31
C GLU A 161 18.12 -23.42 3.28
N ALA A 162 19.05 -22.52 3.59
CA ALA A 162 20.18 -22.20 2.74
C ALA A 162 21.47 -22.16 3.57
N ASN A 163 22.53 -22.78 3.06
CA ASN A 163 23.88 -22.58 3.59
C ASN A 163 24.45 -21.23 3.12
N LEU A 164 25.65 -20.88 3.60
CA LEU A 164 26.28 -19.59 3.28
C LEU A 164 26.43 -19.36 1.76
N GLU A 165 26.92 -20.37 1.02
CA GLU A 165 27.14 -20.27 -0.43
C GLU A 165 25.82 -20.02 -1.19
N GLN A 166 24.74 -20.70 -0.78
CA GLN A 166 23.42 -20.53 -1.37
C GLN A 166 22.85 -19.14 -1.06
N VAL A 167 23.04 -18.63 0.17
CA VAL A 167 22.63 -17.27 0.54
C VAL A 167 23.39 -16.22 -0.28
N ASP A 168 24.71 -16.36 -0.41
CA ASP A 168 25.53 -15.46 -1.22
C ASP A 168 25.11 -15.45 -2.68
N GLN A 169 24.76 -16.62 -3.23
CA GLN A 169 24.25 -16.73 -4.58
C GLN A 169 22.88 -16.06 -4.74
N ILE A 170 21.94 -16.22 -3.80
CA ILE A 170 20.64 -15.52 -3.81
C ILE A 170 20.86 -14.00 -3.79
N ILE A 171 21.73 -13.50 -2.92
CA ILE A 171 22.03 -12.06 -2.82
C ILE A 171 22.61 -11.54 -4.14
N LYS A 172 23.50 -12.31 -4.78
CA LYS A 172 24.11 -11.95 -6.06
C LYS A 172 23.06 -11.84 -7.18
N GLU A 173 22.18 -12.82 -7.31
CA GLU A 173 21.10 -12.80 -8.30
C GLU A 173 20.14 -11.62 -8.07
N LEU A 174 19.71 -11.39 -6.82
CA LEU A 174 18.84 -10.26 -6.48
C LEU A 174 19.50 -8.90 -6.80
N LYS A 175 20.82 -8.77 -6.58
CA LYS A 175 21.57 -7.55 -6.96
C LYS A 175 21.65 -7.37 -8.47
N ALA A 176 21.81 -8.46 -9.24
CA ALA A 176 21.83 -8.41 -10.69
C ALA A 176 20.46 -7.94 -11.23
N VAL A 177 19.37 -8.54 -10.77
CA VAL A 177 17.99 -8.14 -11.13
C VAL A 177 17.73 -6.68 -10.76
N LYS A 178 18.14 -6.23 -9.57
CA LYS A 178 18.00 -4.82 -9.17
C LYS A 178 18.72 -3.88 -10.14
N LYS A 179 19.92 -4.24 -10.59
CA LYS A 179 20.70 -3.45 -11.55
C LYS A 179 20.00 -3.36 -12.90
N GLU A 180 19.42 -4.46 -13.39
CA GLU A 180 18.66 -4.47 -14.64
C GLU A 180 17.40 -3.60 -14.56
N LEU A 181 16.67 -3.66 -13.45
CA LEU A 181 15.49 -2.83 -13.23
C LEU A 181 15.80 -1.34 -13.09
N SER A 182 17.00 -0.99 -12.61
CA SER A 182 17.42 0.42 -12.45
C SER A 182 17.94 1.04 -13.75
N ASN A 183 18.24 0.22 -14.76
CA ASN A 183 18.73 0.66 -16.07
C ASN A 183 17.62 0.72 -17.13
N LYS A 184 16.38 0.36 -16.77
CA LYS A 184 15.17 0.50 -17.58
C LYS A 184 14.40 1.72 -17.13
#